data_AF-F9VX58-F1
#
_entry.id   AF-F9VX58-F1
#
_cell.length_a   1.000
_cell.length_b   1.000
_cell.length_c   1.000
_cell.angle_alpha   90.00
_cell.angle_beta   90.00
_cell.angle_gamma   90.00
#
_symmetry.space_group_name_H-M   'P 1'
#
loop_
_entity.id
_entity.type
_entity.pdbx_description
1 polymer ?
#
loop_
_entity_poly.entity_id
_entity_poly.type
_entity_poly.pdbx_seq_one_letter_code
_entity_poly.pdbx_strand_id
1 'polypeptide(L)' 'MLKDVKSVSERMACRVVGLSRSAYRRVPLAQTPADPDAGLRAQLRTYARKHPRHGFRRAWAHLRFDDGIEVNKKKVH' A
#
# COMPACT_ATOMS: atom_id res chain seq x y z
N MET A 1 -10.36 8.43 9.32
CA MET A 1 -9.70 9.74 9.07
C MET A 1 -10.11 10.73 10.16
N LEU A 2 -9.44 11.88 10.30
CA LEU A 2 -9.78 12.91 11.31
C LEU A 2 -11.27 13.30 11.29
N LYS A 3 -11.87 13.39 10.10
CA LYS A 3 -13.31 13.65 9.94
C LYS A 3 -14.20 12.57 10.59
N ASP A 4 -13.78 11.31 10.55
CA ASP A 4 -14.58 10.16 11.04
C ASP A 4 -14.32 9.92 12.54
N VAL A 5 -13.07 10.12 12.98
CA VAL A 5 -12.64 9.84 14.37
C VAL A 5 -13.01 10.99 15.32
N LYS A 6 -13.05 12.23 14.82
CA LYS A 6 -13.32 13.44 15.62
C LYS A 6 -14.60 14.17 15.19
N SER A 7 -15.37 13.62 14.26
CA SER A 7 -16.62 14.21 13.73
C SER A 7 -16.48 15.67 13.26
N VAL A 8 -15.29 16.06 12.77
CA VAL A 8 -15.02 17.39 12.23
C VAL A 8 -15.30 17.46 10.74
N SER A 9 -15.59 18.66 10.23
CA SER A 9 -15.79 18.86 8.79
C SER A 9 -14.55 18.48 7.97
N GLU A 10 -14.75 17.96 6.75
CA GLU A 10 -13.65 17.66 5.81
C GLU A 10 -12.74 18.87 5.59
N ARG A 11 -13.31 20.09 5.50
CA ARG A 11 -12.56 21.33 5.34
C ARG A 11 -11.60 21.56 6.52
N MET A 12 -12.08 21.37 7.75
CA MET A 12 -11.25 21.52 8.95
C MET A 12 -10.17 20.44 9.01
N ALA A 13 -10.54 19.17 8.79
CA ALA A 13 -9.60 18.05 8.80
C ALA A 13 -8.47 18.24 7.78
N CYS A 14 -8.80 18.63 6.54
CA CYS A 14 -7.82 18.89 5.49
C CYS A 14 -6.89 20.06 5.85
N ARG A 15 -7.43 21.15 6.42
CA ARG A 15 -6.64 22.30 6.86
C ARG A 15 -5.64 21.93 7.96
N VAL A 16 -6.09 21.15 8.96
CA VAL A 16 -5.26 20.71 10.09
C VAL A 16 -4.09 19.84 9.63
N VAL A 17 -4.31 18.95 8.65
CA VAL A 17 -3.27 18.05 8.13
C VAL A 17 -2.41 18.71 7.04
N GLY A 18 -2.79 19.88 6.53
CA GLY A 18 -2.10 20.52 5.40
C GLY A 18 -2.36 19.82 4.06
N LEU A 19 -3.47 19.09 3.92
CA LEU A 19 -3.84 18.37 2.70
C LEU A 19 -4.87 19.18 1.89
N SER A 20 -4.76 19.16 0.56
CA SER A 20 -5.82 19.72 -0.29
C SER A 20 -7.05 18.82 -0.32
N ARG A 21 -8.25 19.39 -0.41
CA ARG A 21 -9.51 18.61 -0.50
C ARG A 21 -9.54 17.70 -1.73
N SER A 22 -8.94 18.14 -2.85
CA SER A 22 -8.86 17.31 -4.07
C SER A 22 -7.98 16.09 -3.87
N ALA A 23 -6.82 16.25 -3.22
CA ALA A 23 -5.96 15.12 -2.86
C ALA A 23 -6.66 14.17 -1.88
N TYR A 24 -7.36 14.72 -0.88
CA TYR A 24 -8.14 13.93 0.08
C TYR A 24 -9.25 13.08 -0.59
N ARG A 25 -9.97 13.65 -1.55
CA ARG A 25 -11.07 12.97 -2.26
C ARG A 25 -10.60 11.97 -3.29
N ARG A 26 -9.34 12.05 -3.74
CA ARG A 26 -8.78 11.12 -4.71
C ARG A 26 -8.59 9.76 -4.06
N VAL A 27 -9.34 8.76 -4.52
CA VAL A 27 -9.14 7.37 -4.09
C VAL A 27 -7.77 6.89 -4.59
N PRO A 28 -6.87 6.44 -3.70
CA PRO A 28 -5.61 5.84 -4.12
C PRO A 28 -5.87 4.62 -5.01
N LEU A 29 -5.07 4.40 -6.07
CA LEU A 29 -5.23 3.23 -6.94
C LEU A 29 -5.19 1.91 -6.16
N ALA A 30 -4.38 1.84 -5.11
CA ALA A 30 -4.30 0.67 -4.22
C ALA A 30 -5.61 0.31 -3.51
N GLN A 31 -6.63 1.18 -3.56
CA GLN A 31 -7.95 1.00 -2.96
C GLN A 31 -9.05 0.88 -4.02
N THR A 32 -8.72 0.83 -5.31
CA THR A 32 -9.69 0.61 -6.38
C THR A 32 -9.74 -0.89 -6.74
N PRO A 33 -10.88 -1.41 -7.24
CA PRO A 33 -10.98 -2.79 -7.72
C PRO A 33 -10.03 -3.09 -8.89
N ALA A 34 -9.59 -2.06 -9.60
CA ALA A 34 -8.69 -2.13 -10.74
C ALA A 34 -7.20 -2.08 -10.34
N ASP A 35 -6.86 -2.26 -9.06
CA ASP A 35 -5.48 -2.28 -8.59
C ASP A 35 -4.70 -3.49 -9.19
N PRO A 36 -3.78 -3.27 -10.14
CA PRO A 36 -3.02 -4.36 -10.75
C PRO A 36 -2.08 -5.04 -9.75
N ASP A 37 -1.75 -4.36 -8.64
CA ASP A 37 -0.78 -4.80 -7.66
C ASP A 37 -1.42 -5.44 -6.42
N ALA A 38 -2.74 -5.58 -6.38
CA ALA A 38 -3.46 -6.13 -5.23
C ALA A 38 -2.97 -7.54 -4.87
N GLY A 39 -2.84 -8.42 -5.89
CA GLY A 39 -2.36 -9.80 -5.71
C GLY A 39 -0.92 -9.85 -5.22
N LEU A 40 -0.02 -9.10 -5.88
CA LEU A 40 1.39 -8.99 -5.48
C LEU A 40 1.53 -8.48 -4.04
N ARG A 41 0.77 -7.47 -3.65
CA ARG A 41 0.77 -6.91 -2.29
C ARG A 41 0.26 -7.91 -1.26
N ALA A 42 -0.75 -8.71 -1.59
CA ALA A 42 -1.28 -9.75 -0.73
C ALA A 42 -0.25 -10.88 -0.48
N GLN A 43 0.46 -11.30 -1.54
CA GLN A 43 1.56 -12.26 -1.44
C GLN A 43 2.70 -11.73 -0.58
N LEU A 44 3.19 -10.52 -0.86
CA LEU A 44 4.27 -9.88 -0.08
C LEU A 44 3.91 -9.73 1.41
N ARG A 45 2.66 -9.37 1.71
CA ARG A 45 2.16 -9.32 3.10
C ARG A 45 2.18 -10.69 3.77
N THR A 46 1.78 -11.73 3.05
CA THR A 46 1.80 -13.11 3.55
C THR A 46 3.22 -13.59 3.78
N TYR A 47 4.14 -13.30 2.85
CA TYR A 47 5.55 -13.59 2.98
C TYR A 47 6.16 -12.89 4.21
N ALA A 48 5.91 -11.59 4.39
CA ALA A 48 6.45 -10.81 5.50
C ALA A 48 5.95 -11.33 6.86
N ARG A 49 4.69 -11.77 6.96
CA ARG A 49 4.17 -12.41 8.19
C ARG A 49 4.89 -13.72 8.51
N LYS A 50 5.19 -14.54 7.50
CA LYS A 50 5.94 -15.80 7.67
C LYS A 50 7.42 -15.57 7.97
N HIS A 51 8.00 -14.49 7.42
CA HIS A 51 9.42 -14.18 7.49
C HIS A 51 9.71 -12.75 7.98
N PRO A 52 9.44 -12.44 9.26
CA PRO A 52 9.52 -11.06 9.77
C PRO A 52 10.91 -10.44 9.71
N ARG A 53 11.97 -11.27 9.68
CA ARG A 53 13.37 -10.82 9.56
C ARG A 53 13.84 -10.69 8.10
N HIS A 54 13.00 -11.03 7.13
CA HIS A 54 13.36 -10.97 5.72
C HIS A 54 13.00 -9.60 5.15
N GLY A 55 14.03 -8.81 4.85
CA GLY A 55 13.86 -7.55 4.13
C GLY A 55 13.45 -7.76 2.67
N PHE A 56 13.16 -6.66 1.96
CA PHE A 56 12.62 -6.65 0.60
C PHE A 56 13.45 -7.47 -0.41
N ARG A 57 14.77 -7.56 -0.25
CA ARG A 57 15.65 -8.34 -1.14
C ARG A 57 15.33 -9.83 -1.10
N ARG A 58 15.04 -10.38 0.09
CA ARG A 58 14.67 -11.78 0.27
C ARG A 58 13.25 -12.03 -0.22
N ALA A 59 12.33 -11.09 0.01
CA ALA A 59 10.98 -11.15 -0.54
C ALA A 59 10.99 -11.16 -2.07
N TRP A 60 11.79 -10.30 -2.70
CA TRP A 60 11.96 -10.29 -4.16
C TRP A 60 12.56 -11.60 -4.68
N ALA A 61 13.58 -12.15 -4.00
CA ALA A 61 14.16 -13.43 -4.38
C ALA A 61 13.13 -14.57 -4.30
N HIS A 62 12.31 -14.59 -3.24
CA HIS A 62 11.21 -15.55 -3.11
C HIS A 62 10.22 -15.46 -4.26
N LEU A 63 9.75 -14.24 -4.57
CA LEU A 63 8.85 -14.02 -5.70
C LEU A 63 9.47 -14.51 -7.02
N ARG A 64 10.75 -14.23 -7.26
CA ARG A 64 11.43 -14.56 -8.51
C ARG A 64 11.70 -16.05 -8.69
N PHE A 65 12.18 -16.70 -7.62
CA PHE A 65 12.74 -18.06 -7.71
C PHE A 65 11.78 -19.14 -7.20
N ASP A 66 10.98 -18.84 -6.18
CA ASP A 66 10.06 -19.82 -5.59
C ASP A 66 8.67 -19.71 -6.24
N ASP A 67 8.15 -18.49 -6.41
CA ASP A 67 6.83 -18.25 -7.01
C ASP A 67 6.87 -18.08 -8.54
N GLY A 68 8.06 -17.95 -9.14
CA GLY A 68 8.24 -17.75 -10.58
C GLY A 68 7.72 -16.40 -11.12
N ILE A 69 7.46 -15.44 -10.25
CA ILE A 69 6.90 -14.13 -10.59
C ILE A 69 8.01 -13.16 -11.01
N GLU A 70 7.96 -12.71 -12.27
CA GLU A 70 8.89 -11.72 -12.80
C GLU A 70 8.45 -10.30 -12.44
N VAL A 71 9.00 -9.77 -11.35
CA VAL A 71 8.77 -8.39 -10.91
C VAL A 71 10.09 -7.66 -10.77
N ASN A 72 10.13 -6.40 -11.24
CA ASN A 72 11.27 -5.53 -11.03
C ASN A 72 11.51 -5.33 -9.52
N LYS A 73 12.76 -5.50 -9.07
CA LYS A 73 13.16 -5.32 -7.67
C LYS A 73 12.72 -3.98 -7.08
N LYS A 74 12.67 -2.91 -7.88
CA LYS A 74 12.20 -1.57 -7.46
C LYS A 74 10.72 -1.55 -7.05
N LYS A 75 9.91 -2.46 -7.57
CA LYS A 75 8.47 -2.57 -7.27
C LYS A 75 8.20 -3.25 -5.92
N VAL A 76 9.20 -3.94 -5.36
CA VAL A 76 9.11 -4.65 -4.08
C VAL A 76 9.67 -3.80 -2.91
N HIS A 77 10.52 -2.81 -3.21
CA HIS A 77 11.08 -1.89 -2.20
C HIS A 77 10.03 -0.87 -1.75
#